data_AF-A0A9D5L1I2-F1
#
_entry.id   AF-A0A9D5L1I2-F1
#
_cell.length_a   1.000
_cell.length_b   1.000
_cell.length_c   1.000
_cell.angle_alpha   90.00
_cell.angle_beta   90.00
_cell.angle_gamma   90.00
#
_symmetry.space_group_name_H-M   'P 1'
#
loop_
_entity.id
_entity.type
_entity.pdbx_description
1 polymer ?
#
loop_
_entity_poly.entity_id
_entity_poly.type
_entity_poly.pdbx_seq_one_letter_code
_entity_poly.pdbx_strand_id
1 'polypeptide(L)' 'MLRNIKVRLSHLSYRTGIMLLVCCALCYIISFAQMALPISIGMKSGLWVLFFGLAKATQYSGLAVIGAKGLKSLIARRRR' A
#
# COMPACT_ATOMS: atom_id res chain seq x y z
N MET A 1 -10.91 12.35 -18.22
CA MET A 1 -10.30 11.20 -17.52
C MET A 1 -9.78 11.55 -16.11
N LEU A 2 -8.86 12.52 -15.97
CA LEU A 2 -8.28 12.94 -14.67
C LEU A 2 -9.29 13.36 -13.60
N ARG A 3 -10.40 13.99 -14.00
CA ARG A 3 -11.46 14.44 -13.08
C ARG A 3 -12.17 13.25 -12.38
N ASN A 4 -12.45 12.18 -13.10
CA ASN A 4 -13.06 10.96 -12.54
C ASN A 4 -12.10 10.24 -11.58
N ILE A 5 -10.80 10.21 -11.91
CA ILE A 5 -9.77 9.61 -11.04
C ILE A 5 -9.68 10.39 -9.72
N LYS A 6 -9.69 11.73 -9.77
CA LYS A 6 -9.72 12.57 -8.56
C LYS A 6 -10.96 12.33 -7.70
N VAL A 7 -12.14 12.17 -8.30
CA VAL A 7 -13.38 11.89 -7.56
C VAL A 7 -13.31 10.53 -6.87
N ARG A 8 -12.80 9.50 -7.56
CA ARG A 8 -12.63 8.16 -6.97
C ARG A 8 -11.59 8.16 -5.85
N LEU A 9 -10.47 8.86 -6.02
CA LEU A 9 -9.46 9.07 -4.97
C LEU A 9 -10.02 9.88 -3.78
N SER A 10 -10.90 10.85 -4.04
CA SER A 10 -11.52 11.64 -2.97
C SER A 10 -12.47 10.82 -2.10
N HIS A 11 -12.97 9.70 -2.61
CA HIS A 11 -13.79 8.75 -1.85
C HIS A 11 -12.95 7.80 -0.97
N LEU A 12 -11.63 7.70 -1.17
CA LEU A 12 -10.79 6.82 -0.35
C LEU A 12 -10.68 7.39 1.07
N SER A 13 -11.05 6.57 2.05
CA SER A 13 -11.02 6.96 3.46
C SER A 13 -9.59 6.89 4.02
N TYR A 14 -9.33 7.61 5.12
CA TYR A 14 -8.10 7.40 5.89
C TYR A 14 -7.98 5.93 6.33
N ARG A 15 -9.13 5.30 6.63
CA ARG A 15 -9.23 3.85 6.91
C ARG A 15 -8.73 2.98 5.76
N THR A 16 -9.00 3.36 4.51
CA THR A 16 -8.52 2.62 3.32
C THR A 16 -7.00 2.67 3.23
N GLY A 17 -6.39 3.81 3.55
CA GLY A 17 -4.94 3.93 3.61
C GLY A 17 -4.31 3.05 4.69
N ILE A 18 -4.93 2.97 5.88
CA ILE A 18 -4.47 2.06 6.94
C ILE A 18 -4.60 0.60 6.51
N MET A 19 -5.73 0.21 5.92
CA MET A 19 -5.92 -1.17 5.42
C MET A 19 -4.87 -1.55 4.37
N LEU A 20 -4.52 -0.63 3.47
CA LEU A 20 -3.44 -0.83 2.49
C LEU A 20 -2.08 -1.04 3.16
N LEU A 21 -1.76 -0.27 4.21
CA LEU A 21 -0.51 -0.45 4.96
C LEU A 21 -0.47 -1.77 5.75
N VAL A 22 -1.60 -2.20 6.31
CA VAL A 22 -1.70 -3.51 6.98
C VAL A 22 -1.52 -4.64 5.96
N CYS A 23 -2.20 -4.58 4.81
CA CYS A 23 -1.99 -5.52 3.71
C CYS A 23 -0.54 -5.52 3.22
N CYS A 24 0.10 -4.35 3.12
CA CYS A 24 1.52 -4.24 2.80
C CYS A 24 2.37 -5.02 3.78
N ALA A 25 2.16 -4.84 5.10
CA ALA A 25 2.91 -5.54 6.12
C ALA A 25 2.73 -7.07 6.01
N LEU A 26 1.49 -7.54 5.82
CA LEU A 26 1.20 -8.97 5.64
C LEU A 26 1.89 -9.53 4.39
N CYS A 27 1.78 -8.85 3.24
CA CYS A 27 2.45 -9.27 2.01
C CYS A 27 3.97 -9.29 2.16
N TYR A 28 4.53 -8.32 2.89
CA TYR A 28 5.97 -8.26 3.16
C TYR A 28 6.43 -9.45 4.02
N ILE A 29 5.70 -9.78 5.09
CA ILE A 29 6.00 -10.94 5.93
C ILE A 29 5.93 -12.24 5.11
N ILE A 30 4.86 -12.43 4.33
CA ILE A 30 4.70 -13.61 3.45
C ILE A 30 5.83 -13.71 2.44
N SER A 31 6.26 -12.57 1.87
CA SER A 31 7.35 -12.50 0.91
C SER A 31 8.65 -13.08 1.46
N PHE A 32 8.92 -12.93 2.77
CA PHE A 32 10.12 -13.48 3.41
C PHE A 32 9.87 -14.85 4.07
N ALA A 33 8.67 -15.11 4.59
CA ALA A 33 8.33 -16.39 5.22
C ALA A 33 8.55 -17.58 4.28
N GLN A 34 8.28 -17.40 2.98
CA GLN A 34 8.53 -18.42 1.97
C GLN A 34 10.01 -18.80 1.78
N MET A 35 10.97 -17.99 2.24
CA MET A 35 12.39 -18.35 2.20
C MET A 35 12.67 -19.58 3.05
N ALA A 36 11.92 -19.76 4.15
CA ALA A 36 12.01 -20.92 5.04
C ALA A 36 11.32 -22.19 4.50
N LEU A 37 10.49 -22.08 3.44
CA LEU A 37 9.83 -23.24 2.85
C LEU A 37 10.80 -24.03 1.95
N PRO A 38 10.80 -25.38 2.00
CA PRO A 38 11.61 -26.22 1.12
C PRO A 38 10.94 -26.38 -0.26
N ILE A 39 10.82 -25.28 -1.00
CA ILE A 39 10.25 -25.25 -2.37
C ILE A 39 11.32 -24.91 -3.41
N SER A 40 11.03 -25.18 -4.69
CA SER A 40 11.98 -24.95 -5.79
C SER A 40 12.37 -23.47 -5.92
N ILE A 41 13.61 -23.19 -6.34
CA ILE A 41 14.15 -21.83 -6.46
C ILE A 41 13.31 -20.98 -7.42
N GLY A 42 12.85 -21.55 -8.53
CA GLY A 42 11.98 -20.85 -9.48
C GLY A 42 10.62 -20.47 -8.90
N MET A 43 10.06 -21.31 -8.02
CA MET A 43 8.80 -21.01 -7.36
C MET A 43 8.99 -19.95 -6.25
N LYS A 44 10.11 -20.03 -5.49
CA LYS A 44 10.48 -18.98 -4.51
C LYS A 44 10.63 -17.62 -5.17
N SER A 45 11.35 -17.54 -6.28
CA SER A 45 11.58 -16.27 -6.95
C SER A 45 10.29 -15.67 -7.50
N GLY A 46 9.42 -16.49 -8.10
CA GLY A 46 8.11 -16.04 -8.59
C GLY A 46 7.20 -15.50 -7.47
N LEU A 47 7.04 -16.27 -6.39
CA LEU A 47 6.25 -15.84 -5.23
C LEU A 47 6.86 -14.61 -4.54
N TRP A 48 8.20 -14.52 -4.46
CA TRP A 48 8.88 -13.36 -3.89
C TRP A 48 8.63 -12.11 -4.71
N VAL A 49 8.79 -12.16 -6.04
CA VAL A 49 8.49 -11.02 -6.92
C VAL A 49 7.03 -10.59 -6.80
N LEU A 50 6.10 -11.54 -6.75
CA LEU A 50 4.67 -11.26 -6.62
C LEU A 50 4.34 -10.56 -5.30
N PHE A 51 4.70 -11.15 -4.16
CA PHE A 51 4.35 -10.60 -2.84
C PHE A 51 5.14 -9.35 -2.50
N PHE A 52 6.41 -9.28 -2.86
CA PHE A 52 7.24 -8.09 -2.65
C PHE A 52 6.77 -6.92 -3.52
N GLY A 53 6.43 -7.19 -4.79
CA GLY A 53 5.85 -6.20 -5.69
C GLY A 53 4.50 -5.68 -5.18
N LEU A 54 3.63 -6.59 -4.73
CA LEU A 54 2.33 -6.23 -4.15
C LEU A 54 2.47 -5.43 -2.85
N ALA A 55 3.44 -5.78 -2.00
CA ALA A 55 3.77 -5.03 -0.80
C ALA A 55 4.20 -3.59 -1.15
N LYS A 56 5.05 -3.40 -2.16
CA LYS A 56 5.46 -2.05 -2.60
C LYS A 56 4.31 -1.25 -3.19
N ALA A 57 3.48 -1.86 -4.03
CA ALA A 57 2.32 -1.20 -4.61
C ALA A 57 1.33 -0.73 -3.53
N THR A 58 1.05 -1.59 -2.54
CA THR A 58 0.17 -1.26 -1.41
C THR A 58 0.79 -0.25 -0.46
N GLN A 59 2.11 -0.31 -0.22
CA GLN A 59 2.87 0.68 0.56
C GLN A 59 2.71 2.09 -0.01
N TYR A 60 3.05 2.28 -1.28
CA TYR A 60 2.97 3.60 -1.92
C TYR A 60 1.53 4.10 -2.05
N SER A 61 0.59 3.20 -2.34
CA SER A 61 -0.83 3.55 -2.39
C SER A 61 -1.36 3.98 -1.02
N GLY A 62 -1.03 3.25 0.05
CA GLY A 62 -1.44 3.56 1.42
C GLY A 62 -0.87 4.89 1.90
N LEU A 63 0.43 5.12 1.67
CA LEU A 63 1.10 6.39 1.97
C LEU A 63 0.52 7.55 1.16
N ALA A 64 0.20 7.37 -0.13
CA ALA A 64 -0.43 8.41 -0.94
C ALA A 64 -1.82 8.81 -0.42
N VAL A 65 -2.64 7.82 -0.04
CA VAL A 65 -3.99 8.05 0.51
C VAL A 65 -3.94 8.76 1.86
N ILE A 66 -3.08 8.28 2.77
CA ILE A 66 -2.90 8.89 4.09
C ILE A 66 -2.28 10.28 3.96
N GLY A 67 -1.22 10.42 3.17
CA GLY A 67 -0.49 11.67 2.97
C GLY A 67 -1.36 12.76 2.37
N ALA A 68 -2.18 12.45 1.36
CA ALA A 68 -3.11 13.41 0.77
C ALA A 68 -4.15 13.92 1.78
N LYS A 69 -4.62 13.07 2.71
CA LYS A 69 -5.54 13.46 3.78
C LYS A 69 -4.86 14.20 4.93
N GLY A 70 -3.68 13.72 5.35
CA GLY A 70 -2.85 14.36 6.36
C GLY A 70 -2.48 15.78 5.96
N LEU A 71 -2.02 15.97 4.72
CA LEU A 71 -1.67 17.29 4.19
C LEU A 71 -2.88 18.26 4.19
N LYS A 72 -4.07 17.80 3.78
CA LYS A 72 -5.29 18.62 3.85
C LYS A 72 -5.63 19.03 5.29
N SER A 73 -5.49 18.12 6.25
CA SER A 73 -5.73 18.42 7.67
C SER A 73 -4.71 19.41 8.24
N LEU A 74 -3.43 19.24 7.89
CA LEU A 74 -2.35 20.15 8.30
C LEU A 74 -2.54 21.55 7.74
N ILE A 75 -2.88 21.68 6.45
CA ILE A 75 -3.17 22.98 5.82
C ILE A 75 -4.38 23.66 6.49
N ALA A 76 -5.42 22.89 6.83
CA ALA A 76 -6.59 23.43 7.53
C ALA A 76 -6.26 23.90 8.95
N ARG A 77 -5.33 23.24 9.65
CA ARG A 77 -4.81 23.70 10.96
C ARG A 77 -3.95 24.95 10.85
N ARG A 78 -3.10 25.06 9.83
CA ARG A 78 -2.22 26.23 9.64
C ARG A 78 -2.97 27.52 9.27
N ARG A 79 -4.20 27.40 8.72
CA ARG A 79 -5.06 28.55 8.38
C ARG A 79 -5.95 29.04 9.53
N ARG A 80 -5.89 28.42 10.70
CA ARG A 80 -6.47 28.91 11.95
C ARG A 80 -5.37 29.53 12.80
#